data_AF-A0A3R8SST8-F1
#
_entry.id   AF-A0A3R8SST8-F1
#
_cell.length_a   1.000
_cell.length_b   1.000
_cell.length_c   1.000
_cell.angle_alpha   90.00
_cell.angle_beta   90.00
_cell.angle_gamma   90.00
#
_symmetry.space_group_name_H-M   'P 1'
#
loop_
_entity.id
_entity.type
_entity.pdbx_description
1 polymer ?
#
loop_
_entity_poly.entity_id
_entity_poly.type
_entity_poly.pdbx_seq_one_letter_code
_entity_poly.pdbx_strand_id
1 'polypeptide(L)'
;MSSATPHPDTPRVRRLPLAGVLRLGRPSDIWFKPALSVVVAVAPPNLILLALGRLDLAMYTMAGSLCALYAHNRPYAARARALAWVVLGMVAGLGAGLVAASLTGSAVVLVTVGALVAAVQKALCDATRIGPPGHVVLTFISSASLFAPQTLAQVPGHLALALVAGSWAWLVGMAPGLLRPHGPERRATARALDAAAAYARNPRSSASGTAHAAVQAAWQTLLSAGKRSGTRRALERLVVRAEVALAAPADADPDRLRTRARELRGTAPVPQAPDDDEI
;
A
#
# COMPACT_ATOMS: atom_id res chain seq x y z
N MET A 1 59.80 26.97 -23.13
CA MET A 1 59.39 26.36 -21.86
C MET A 1 58.16 27.10 -21.36
N SER A 2 56.96 26.55 -21.56
CA SER A 2 55.70 27.10 -20.98
C SER A 2 55.07 26.03 -20.11
N SER A 3 55.15 26.22 -18.80
CA SER A 3 54.58 25.33 -17.79
C SER A 3 53.13 25.75 -17.54
N ALA A 4 52.17 24.86 -17.82
CA ALA A 4 50.79 25.02 -17.40
C ALA A 4 50.64 24.54 -15.95
N THR A 5 50.21 25.42 -15.05
CA THR A 5 49.85 25.07 -13.67
C THR A 5 48.46 24.44 -13.62
N PRO A 6 48.27 23.24 -13.05
CA PRO A 6 46.94 22.65 -12.89
C PRO A 6 46.23 23.29 -11.69
N HIS A 7 44.97 23.69 -11.89
CA HIS A 7 44.08 24.10 -10.81
C HIS A 7 43.44 22.86 -10.16
N PRO A 8 43.53 22.68 -8.84
CA PRO A 8 42.86 21.56 -8.17
C PRO A 8 41.35 21.84 -8.06
N ASP A 9 40.53 21.10 -8.80
CA ASP A 9 39.09 21.05 -8.61
C ASP A 9 38.78 20.39 -7.26
N THR A 10 38.45 21.20 -6.25
CA THR A 10 37.98 20.69 -4.96
C THR A 10 36.62 20.00 -5.12
N PRO A 11 36.44 18.75 -4.66
CA PRO A 11 35.17 18.04 -4.79
C PRO A 11 34.07 18.74 -3.98
N ARG A 12 33.01 19.19 -4.67
CA ARG A 12 31.83 19.79 -4.03
C ARG A 12 31.12 18.75 -3.18
N VAL A 13 31.21 18.88 -1.85
CA VAL A 13 30.48 18.05 -0.88
C VAL A 13 28.98 18.24 -1.09
N ARG A 14 28.32 17.20 -1.64
CA ARG A 14 26.87 17.19 -1.88
C ARG A 14 26.14 17.06 -0.55
N ARG A 15 25.70 18.19 0.02
CA ARG A 15 24.91 18.20 1.27
C ARG A 15 23.66 17.33 1.08
N LEU A 16 23.47 16.34 1.94
CA LEU A 16 22.27 15.50 1.95
C LEU A 16 21.06 16.38 2.32
N PRO A 17 20.02 16.45 1.48
CA PRO A 17 18.88 17.35 1.72
C PRO A 17 17.96 16.75 2.79
N LEU A 18 18.30 16.95 4.07
CA LEU A 18 17.49 16.52 5.23
C LEU A 18 16.08 17.14 5.23
N ALA A 19 15.92 18.33 4.64
CA ALA A 19 14.64 19.00 4.48
C ALA A 19 13.63 18.20 3.65
N GLY A 20 14.09 17.33 2.75
CA GLY A 20 13.22 16.42 2.00
C GLY A 20 12.66 15.29 2.85
N VAL A 21 13.40 14.83 3.87
CA VAL A 21 13.01 13.76 4.79
C VAL A 21 12.06 14.27 5.87
N LEU A 22 12.24 15.52 6.30
CA LEU A 22 11.40 16.18 7.30
C LEU A 22 10.13 16.82 6.71
N ARG A 23 10.00 16.89 5.38
CA ARG A 23 8.77 17.35 4.74
C ARG A 23 7.70 16.28 4.91
N LEU A 24 6.68 16.62 5.71
CA LEU A 24 5.48 15.82 5.83
C LEU A 24 4.88 15.62 4.44
N GLY A 25 4.94 14.39 3.94
CA GLY A 25 4.43 14.04 2.62
C GLY A 25 2.95 14.39 2.51
N ARG A 26 2.52 14.83 1.34
CA ARG A 26 1.09 15.07 1.08
C ARG A 26 0.32 13.77 1.39
N PRO A 27 -0.75 13.81 2.20
CA PRO A 27 -1.55 12.62 2.46
C PRO A 27 -2.02 12.05 1.13
N SER A 28 -1.95 10.73 0.98
CA SER A 28 -2.33 10.08 -0.28
C SER A 28 -3.76 10.49 -0.67
N ASP A 29 -4.05 10.68 -1.96
CA ASP A 29 -5.41 11.01 -2.46
C ASP A 29 -6.48 9.97 -2.08
N ILE A 30 -6.07 8.86 -1.47
CA ILE A 30 -6.89 7.71 -1.13
C ILE A 30 -7.04 7.56 0.40
N TRP A 31 -6.53 8.49 1.23
CA TRP A 31 -6.48 8.37 2.69
C TRP A 31 -7.84 8.04 3.36
N PHE A 32 -8.94 8.55 2.79
CA PHE A 32 -10.29 8.30 3.28
C PHE A 32 -10.75 6.84 3.07
N LYS A 33 -10.19 6.13 2.08
CA LYS A 33 -10.60 4.74 1.80
C LYS A 33 -10.12 3.77 2.87
N PRO A 34 -8.84 3.76 3.30
CA PRO A 34 -8.42 3.01 4.48
C PRO A 34 -9.25 3.36 5.72
N ALA A 35 -9.47 4.66 5.99
CA ALA A 35 -10.23 5.08 7.16
C ALA A 35 -11.66 4.52 7.17
N LEU A 36 -12.40 4.69 6.06
CA LEU A 36 -13.77 4.17 5.95
C LEU A 36 -13.80 2.63 5.97
N SER A 37 -12.86 1.97 5.29
CA SER A 37 -12.76 0.50 5.31
C SER A 37 -12.55 -0.03 6.72
N VAL A 38 -11.74 0.64 7.54
CA VAL A 38 -11.53 0.23 8.94
C VAL A 38 -12.80 0.40 9.76
N VAL A 39 -13.50 1.51 9.64
CA VAL A 39 -14.77 1.72 10.35
C VAL A 39 -15.75 0.61 10.01
N VAL A 40 -15.91 0.29 8.73
CA VAL A 40 -16.81 -0.80 8.26
C VAL A 40 -16.31 -2.19 8.67
N ALA A 41 -15.00 -2.39 8.80
CA ALA A 41 -14.41 -3.66 9.22
C ALA A 41 -14.47 -3.88 10.74
N VAL A 42 -14.36 -2.82 11.54
CA VAL A 42 -14.32 -2.87 13.01
C VAL A 42 -15.72 -2.81 13.61
N ALA A 43 -16.62 -2.00 13.05
CA ALA A 43 -17.93 -1.76 13.65
C ALA A 43 -18.77 -3.04 13.80
N PRO A 44 -18.96 -3.90 12.78
CA PRO A 44 -19.83 -5.06 12.92
C PRO A 44 -19.33 -6.06 13.98
N PRO A 45 -18.06 -6.52 13.98
CA PRO A 45 -17.57 -7.42 15.03
C PRO A 45 -17.73 -6.83 16.44
N ASN A 46 -17.38 -5.55 16.64
CA ASN A 46 -17.41 -4.95 17.98
C ASN A 46 -18.84 -4.62 18.45
N LEU A 47 -19.75 -4.24 17.55
CA LEU A 47 -21.16 -4.03 17.90
C LEU A 47 -21.86 -5.36 18.24
N ILE A 48 -21.51 -6.44 17.54
CA ILE A 48 -22.00 -7.79 17.89
C ILE A 48 -21.48 -8.16 19.29
N LEU A 49 -20.19 -7.96 19.58
CA LEU A 49 -19.65 -8.22 20.91
C LEU A 49 -20.28 -7.33 21.99
N LEU A 50 -20.56 -6.06 21.69
CA LEU A 50 -21.31 -5.17 22.59
C LEU A 50 -22.70 -5.73 22.90
N ALA A 51 -23.45 -6.14 21.87
CA ALA A 51 -24.78 -6.71 22.04
C ALA A 51 -24.78 -8.02 22.84
N LEU A 52 -23.70 -8.81 22.72
CA LEU A 52 -23.50 -10.05 23.49
C LEU A 52 -22.94 -9.82 24.90
N GLY A 53 -22.63 -8.57 25.27
CA GLY A 53 -21.98 -8.24 26.55
C GLY A 53 -20.55 -8.77 26.67
N ARG A 54 -19.88 -9.04 25.54
CA ARG A 54 -18.55 -9.66 25.46
C ARG A 54 -17.48 -8.74 24.88
N LEU A 55 -17.49 -7.47 25.29
CA LEU A 55 -16.47 -6.50 24.87
C LEU A 55 -15.06 -6.82 25.39
N ASP A 56 -14.94 -7.72 26.37
CA ASP A 56 -13.66 -8.32 26.77
C ASP A 56 -12.91 -8.93 25.58
N LEU A 57 -13.64 -9.38 24.56
CA LEU A 57 -13.07 -10.02 23.37
C LEU A 57 -12.71 -9.03 22.24
N ALA A 58 -12.99 -7.74 22.41
CA ALA A 58 -12.83 -6.74 21.35
C ALA A 58 -11.38 -6.60 20.87
N MET A 59 -10.40 -6.81 21.74
CA MET A 59 -8.98 -6.80 21.36
C MET A 59 -8.68 -7.86 20.28
N TYR A 60 -9.31 -9.03 20.36
CA TYR A 60 -9.09 -10.14 19.44
C TYR A 60 -9.74 -9.91 18.08
N THR A 61 -10.96 -9.34 18.05
CA THR A 61 -11.59 -8.94 16.80
C THR A 61 -10.86 -7.77 16.16
N MET A 62 -10.36 -6.81 16.94
CA MET A 62 -9.53 -5.71 16.44
C MET A 62 -8.26 -6.20 15.74
N ALA A 63 -7.63 -7.27 16.25
CA ALA A 63 -6.47 -7.87 15.61
C ALA A 63 -6.75 -8.31 14.15
N GLY A 64 -7.95 -8.84 13.89
CA GLY A 64 -8.39 -9.17 12.54
C GLY A 64 -8.85 -7.96 11.73
N SER A 65 -9.72 -7.13 12.31
CA SER A 65 -10.37 -6.02 11.61
C SER A 65 -9.40 -4.94 11.11
N LEU A 66 -8.29 -4.71 11.83
CA LEU A 66 -7.29 -3.71 11.45
C LEU A 66 -6.51 -4.07 10.18
N CYS A 67 -6.65 -5.29 9.65
CA CYS A 67 -6.11 -5.63 8.33
C CYS A 67 -6.72 -4.74 7.21
N ALA A 68 -7.91 -4.17 7.45
CA ALA A 68 -8.57 -3.21 6.56
C ALA A 68 -7.86 -1.86 6.43
N LEU A 69 -6.70 -1.65 7.07
CA LEU A 69 -5.79 -0.53 6.80
C LEU A 69 -4.85 -0.77 5.60
N TYR A 70 -4.71 -2.02 5.16
CA TYR A 70 -3.64 -2.42 4.25
C TYR A 70 -4.07 -2.52 2.78
N ALA A 71 -3.09 -2.31 1.90
CA ALA A 71 -3.13 -2.67 0.48
C ALA A 71 -4.20 -1.98 -0.41
N HIS A 72 -4.82 -0.86 0.01
CA HIS A 72 -5.81 -0.10 -0.80
C HIS A 72 -5.27 0.46 -2.11
N ASN A 73 -3.95 0.60 -2.22
CA ASN A 73 -3.29 1.08 -3.43
C ASN A 73 -2.89 -0.05 -4.39
N ARG A 74 -3.08 -1.33 -4.02
CA ARG A 74 -2.70 -2.48 -4.85
C ARG A 74 -3.87 -2.92 -5.76
N PRO A 75 -3.60 -3.50 -6.94
CA PRO A 75 -4.61 -4.18 -7.74
C PRO A 75 -5.32 -5.28 -6.94
N TYR A 76 -6.59 -5.58 -7.23
CA TYR A 76 -7.40 -6.48 -6.39
C TYR A 76 -6.81 -7.88 -6.21
N ALA A 77 -6.18 -8.47 -7.24
CA ALA A 77 -5.54 -9.78 -7.11
C ALA A 77 -4.35 -9.75 -6.14
N ALA A 78 -3.47 -8.76 -6.28
CA ALA A 78 -2.34 -8.56 -5.36
C ALA A 78 -2.80 -8.13 -3.97
N ARG A 79 -3.89 -7.35 -3.89
CA ARG A 79 -4.52 -6.90 -2.64
C ARG A 79 -5.10 -8.05 -1.86
N ALA A 80 -5.85 -8.95 -2.51
CA ALA A 80 -6.41 -10.15 -1.88
C ALA A 80 -5.34 -10.99 -1.19
N ARG A 81 -4.23 -11.26 -1.91
CA ARG A 81 -3.06 -11.97 -1.37
C ARG A 81 -2.40 -11.20 -0.23
N ALA A 82 -2.19 -9.90 -0.40
CA ALA A 82 -1.55 -9.07 0.63
C ALA A 82 -2.38 -9.03 1.92
N LEU A 83 -3.70 -8.86 1.81
CA LEU A 83 -4.61 -8.87 2.96
C LEU A 83 -4.63 -10.24 3.65
N ALA A 84 -4.65 -11.34 2.89
CA ALA A 84 -4.55 -12.68 3.46
C ALA A 84 -3.24 -12.85 4.26
N TRP A 85 -2.10 -12.47 3.70
CA TRP A 85 -0.81 -12.50 4.42
C TRP A 85 -0.78 -11.60 5.66
N VAL A 86 -1.39 -10.42 5.59
CA VAL A 86 -1.50 -9.51 6.75
C VAL A 86 -2.36 -10.13 7.84
N VAL A 87 -3.52 -10.72 7.50
CA VAL A 87 -4.38 -11.40 8.48
C VAL A 87 -3.62 -12.57 9.12
N LEU A 88 -2.95 -13.40 8.32
CA LEU A 88 -2.14 -14.50 8.85
C LEU A 88 -1.00 -13.99 9.76
N GLY A 89 -0.32 -12.91 9.38
CA GLY A 89 0.74 -12.31 10.19
C GLY A 89 0.21 -11.71 11.50
N MET A 90 -0.97 -11.08 11.48
CA MET A 90 -1.64 -10.56 12.67
C MET A 90 -2.07 -11.69 13.60
N VAL A 91 -2.68 -12.76 13.07
CA VAL A 91 -3.12 -13.93 13.84
C VAL A 91 -1.93 -14.69 14.41
N ALA A 92 -0.85 -14.85 13.65
CA ALA A 92 0.38 -15.49 14.13
C ALA A 92 1.05 -14.68 15.24
N GLY A 93 1.16 -13.36 15.08
CA GLY A 93 1.70 -12.47 16.12
C GLY A 93 0.84 -12.43 17.37
N LEU A 94 -0.49 -12.36 17.20
CA LEU A 94 -1.45 -12.48 18.28
C LEU A 94 -1.28 -13.81 19.03
N GLY A 95 -1.21 -14.93 18.31
CA GLY A 95 -1.05 -16.26 18.89
C GLY A 95 0.26 -16.43 19.63
N ALA A 96 1.37 -15.96 19.07
CA ALA A 96 2.67 -15.97 19.74
C ALA A 96 2.61 -15.20 21.08
N GLY A 97 1.98 -14.01 21.08
CA GLY A 97 1.82 -13.21 22.29
C GLY A 97 0.92 -13.88 23.33
N LEU A 98 -0.21 -14.45 22.93
CA LEU A 98 -1.14 -15.13 23.84
C LEU A 98 -0.56 -16.43 24.43
N VAL A 99 0.13 -17.22 23.61
CA VAL A 99 0.82 -18.43 24.10
C VAL A 99 1.90 -18.04 25.10
N ALA A 100 2.75 -17.05 24.79
CA ALA A 100 3.76 -16.58 25.72
C ALA A 100 3.15 -16.07 27.04
N ALA A 101 2.10 -15.25 26.97
CA ALA A 101 1.37 -14.75 28.14
C ALA A 101 0.77 -15.86 29.01
N SER A 102 0.33 -16.96 28.39
CA SER A 102 -0.23 -18.10 29.11
C SER A 102 0.81 -18.99 29.81
N LEU A 103 2.07 -18.94 29.37
CA LEU A 103 3.14 -19.80 29.87
C LEU A 103 4.03 -19.12 30.91
N THR A 104 4.08 -17.78 30.93
CA THR A 104 4.95 -17.05 31.86
C THR A 104 4.39 -15.68 32.23
N GLY A 105 4.56 -15.30 33.50
CA GLY A 105 4.33 -13.92 33.97
C GLY A 105 5.59 -13.05 33.98
N SER A 106 6.74 -13.57 33.53
CA SER A 106 8.00 -12.83 33.55
C SER A 106 8.02 -11.75 32.48
N ALA A 107 7.99 -10.48 32.91
CA ALA A 107 8.03 -9.33 32.02
C ALA A 107 9.26 -9.35 31.09
N VAL A 108 10.42 -9.81 31.57
CA VAL A 108 11.65 -9.91 30.77
C VAL A 108 11.46 -10.88 29.60
N VAL A 109 10.85 -12.04 29.86
CA VAL A 109 10.59 -13.05 28.81
C VAL A 109 9.58 -12.51 27.80
N LEU A 110 8.47 -11.92 28.27
CA LEU A 110 7.44 -11.36 27.40
C LEU A 110 7.99 -10.24 26.51
N VAL A 111 8.77 -9.32 27.05
CA VAL A 111 9.43 -8.26 26.28
C VAL A 111 10.39 -8.84 25.26
N THR A 112 11.15 -9.88 25.63
CA THR A 112 12.09 -10.55 24.69
C THR A 112 11.34 -11.22 23.55
N VAL A 113 10.25 -11.94 23.83
CA VAL A 113 9.38 -12.54 22.81
C VAL A 113 8.78 -11.45 21.91
N GLY A 114 8.28 -10.37 22.50
CA GLY A 114 7.72 -9.24 21.76
C GLY A 114 8.73 -8.59 20.82
N ALA A 115 9.97 -8.40 21.28
CA ALA A 115 11.04 -7.85 20.46
C ALA A 115 11.40 -8.76 19.28
N LEU A 116 11.46 -10.08 19.50
CA LEU A 116 11.71 -11.06 18.42
C LEU A 116 10.58 -11.10 17.40
N VAL A 117 9.31 -11.14 17.86
CA VAL A 117 8.13 -11.10 16.99
C VAL A 117 8.13 -9.80 16.18
N ALA A 118 8.41 -8.66 16.82
CA ALA A 118 8.45 -7.37 16.15
C ALA A 118 9.57 -7.28 15.11
N ALA A 119 10.76 -7.82 15.40
CA ALA A 119 11.85 -7.90 14.45
C ALA A 119 11.48 -8.73 13.21
N VAL A 120 10.84 -9.88 13.41
CA VAL A 120 10.35 -10.74 12.32
C VAL A 120 9.27 -10.02 11.50
N GLN A 121 8.30 -9.38 12.15
CA GLN A 121 7.24 -8.61 11.49
C GLN A 121 7.81 -7.45 10.67
N LYS A 122 8.79 -6.73 11.21
CA LYS A 122 9.52 -5.68 10.50
C LYS A 122 10.23 -6.25 9.26
N ALA A 123 11.04 -7.29 9.44
CA ALA A 123 11.78 -7.91 8.35
C ALA A 123 10.85 -8.41 7.23
N LEU A 124 9.74 -9.06 7.58
CA LEU A 124 8.73 -9.51 6.62
C LEU A 124 8.04 -8.36 5.90
N CYS A 125 7.64 -7.30 6.61
CA CYS A 125 7.01 -6.12 5.99
C CYS A 125 7.96 -5.40 5.03
N ASP A 126 9.23 -5.25 5.42
CA ASP A 126 10.28 -4.63 4.61
C ASP A 126 10.56 -5.50 3.36
N ALA A 127 10.70 -6.81 3.52
CA ALA A 127 10.94 -7.76 2.43
C ALA A 127 9.78 -7.83 1.42
N THR A 128 8.54 -7.82 1.91
CA THR A 128 7.33 -7.89 1.08
C THR A 128 6.89 -6.52 0.56
N ARG A 129 7.64 -5.45 0.90
CA ARG A 129 7.33 -4.05 0.57
C ARG A 129 5.88 -3.70 0.87
N ILE A 130 5.38 -4.18 2.01
CA ILE A 130 4.06 -3.80 2.51
C ILE A 130 4.12 -2.30 2.80
N GLY A 131 3.28 -1.53 2.10
CA GLY A 131 3.21 -0.09 2.28
C GLY A 131 2.67 0.30 3.67
N PRO A 132 2.65 1.60 4.01
CA PRO A 132 2.06 2.08 5.26
C PRO A 132 0.65 1.50 5.49
N PRO A 133 0.33 1.07 6.74
CA PRO A 133 1.06 1.33 7.99
C PRO A 133 2.25 0.38 8.30
N GLY A 134 2.63 -0.52 7.39
CA GLY A 134 3.84 -1.36 7.55
C GLY A 134 3.72 -2.36 8.71
N HIS A 135 4.79 -2.52 9.51
CA HIS A 135 4.79 -3.45 10.64
C HIS A 135 4.07 -2.90 11.89
N VAL A 136 3.83 -1.58 11.97
CA VAL A 136 3.42 -0.89 13.21
C VAL A 136 2.16 -1.48 13.84
N VAL A 137 1.15 -1.80 13.03
CA VAL A 137 -0.11 -2.35 13.56
C VAL A 137 0.07 -3.81 13.98
N LEU A 138 0.88 -4.59 13.24
CA LEU A 138 1.18 -5.98 13.60
C LEU A 138 1.92 -6.02 14.94
N THR A 139 2.94 -5.17 15.11
CA THR A 139 3.71 -5.06 16.34
C THR A 139 2.84 -4.59 17.48
N PHE A 140 1.97 -3.60 17.25
CA PHE A 140 1.05 -3.10 18.27
C PHE A 140 0.12 -4.21 18.80
N ILE A 141 -0.53 -4.96 17.90
CA ILE A 141 -1.42 -6.08 18.27
C ILE A 141 -0.65 -7.15 19.05
N SER A 142 0.53 -7.52 18.57
CA SER A 142 1.32 -8.60 19.16
C SER A 142 1.91 -8.19 20.52
N SER A 143 2.30 -6.93 20.67
CA SER A 143 2.75 -6.38 21.95
C SER A 143 1.61 -6.27 22.96
N ALA A 144 0.42 -5.85 22.52
CA ALA A 144 -0.75 -5.78 23.40
C ALA A 144 -1.16 -7.16 23.92
N SER A 145 -1.07 -8.21 23.07
CA SER A 145 -1.48 -9.56 23.46
C SER A 145 -0.55 -10.24 24.46
N LEU A 146 0.71 -9.83 24.55
CA LEU A 146 1.69 -10.37 25.51
C LEU A 146 1.32 -10.11 26.97
N PHE A 147 0.52 -9.07 27.23
CA PHE A 147 0.13 -8.66 28.58
C PHE A 147 -1.37 -8.86 28.83
N ALA A 148 -2.06 -9.55 27.92
CA ALA A 148 -3.46 -9.90 28.11
C ALA A 148 -3.56 -11.16 29.00
N PRO A 149 -4.26 -11.10 30.14
CA PRO A 149 -4.40 -12.23 31.03
C PRO A 149 -5.25 -13.31 30.36
N GLN A 150 -4.65 -14.47 30.05
CA GLN A 150 -5.33 -15.55 29.34
C GLN A 150 -4.80 -16.93 29.73
N THR A 151 -5.65 -17.94 29.57
CA THR A 151 -5.28 -19.36 29.72
C THR A 151 -5.02 -19.99 28.36
N LEU A 152 -4.18 -21.03 28.33
CA LEU A 152 -3.82 -21.72 27.08
C LEU A 152 -5.05 -22.30 26.34
N ALA A 153 -6.07 -22.74 27.09
CA ALA A 153 -7.31 -23.29 26.53
C ALA A 153 -8.15 -22.24 25.77
N GLN A 154 -8.00 -20.95 26.09
CA GLN A 154 -8.75 -19.87 25.44
C GLN A 154 -8.10 -19.39 24.13
N VAL A 155 -6.81 -19.70 23.92
CA VAL A 155 -6.04 -19.23 22.75
C VAL A 155 -6.71 -19.60 21.42
N PRO A 156 -7.17 -20.85 21.17
CA PRO A 156 -7.82 -21.18 19.91
C PRO A 156 -9.09 -20.34 19.64
N GLY A 157 -9.87 -20.05 20.68
CA GLY A 157 -11.08 -19.21 20.56
C GLY A 157 -10.75 -17.76 20.19
N HIS A 158 -9.73 -17.17 20.81
CA HIS A 158 -9.28 -15.82 20.48
C HIS A 158 -8.70 -15.72 19.06
N LEU A 159 -7.96 -16.74 18.61
CA LEU A 159 -7.47 -16.80 17.23
C LEU A 159 -8.60 -16.98 16.23
N ALA A 160 -9.64 -17.77 16.56
CA ALA A 160 -10.82 -17.90 15.73
C ALA A 160 -11.55 -16.55 15.56
N LEU A 161 -11.70 -15.77 16.64
CA LEU A 161 -12.29 -14.41 16.56
C LEU A 161 -11.48 -13.48 15.65
N ALA A 162 -10.16 -13.49 15.80
CA ALA A 162 -9.27 -12.70 14.95
C ALA A 162 -9.35 -13.13 13.48
N LEU A 163 -9.43 -14.43 13.19
CA LEU A 163 -9.58 -14.96 11.83
C LEU A 163 -10.94 -14.60 11.21
N VAL A 164 -12.04 -14.68 11.97
CA VAL A 164 -13.37 -14.32 11.51
C VAL A 164 -13.43 -12.82 11.21
N ALA A 165 -12.97 -11.98 12.13
CA ALA A 165 -12.90 -10.53 11.94
C ALA A 165 -11.97 -10.15 10.78
N GLY A 166 -10.84 -10.84 10.63
CA GLY A 166 -9.90 -10.66 9.52
C GLY A 166 -10.49 -11.08 8.18
N SER A 167 -11.29 -12.15 8.14
CA SER A 167 -12.01 -12.59 6.94
C SER A 167 -13.09 -11.58 6.54
N TRP A 168 -13.82 -11.03 7.52
CA TRP A 168 -14.76 -9.94 7.29
C TRP A 168 -14.06 -8.70 6.72
N ALA A 169 -12.97 -8.26 7.35
CA ALA A 169 -12.17 -7.13 6.88
C ALA A 169 -11.57 -7.35 5.49
N TRP A 170 -11.19 -8.59 5.16
CA TRP A 170 -10.78 -8.98 3.82
C TRP A 170 -11.92 -8.78 2.80
N LEU A 171 -13.14 -9.21 3.12
CA LEU A 171 -14.32 -8.98 2.27
C LEU A 171 -14.59 -7.50 2.07
N VAL A 172 -14.55 -6.70 3.14
CA VAL A 172 -14.69 -5.23 3.07
C VAL A 172 -13.62 -4.60 2.17
N GLY A 173 -12.38 -5.07 2.27
CA GLY A 173 -11.29 -4.64 1.41
C GLY A 173 -11.52 -4.97 -0.07
N MET A 174 -12.13 -6.12 -0.35
CA MET A 174 -12.37 -6.61 -1.70
C MET A 174 -13.69 -6.12 -2.33
N ALA A 175 -14.66 -5.70 -1.53
CA ALA A 175 -15.99 -5.26 -1.97
C ALA A 175 -15.97 -4.19 -3.09
N PRO A 176 -15.09 -3.16 -3.07
CA PRO A 176 -15.04 -2.19 -4.17
C PRO A 176 -14.61 -2.80 -5.52
N GLY A 177 -14.04 -4.01 -5.53
CA GLY A 177 -13.64 -4.74 -6.72
C GLY A 177 -14.81 -5.20 -7.56
N LEU A 178 -15.98 -5.45 -6.96
CA LEU A 178 -17.19 -5.82 -7.70
C LEU A 178 -17.72 -4.67 -8.57
N LEU A 179 -17.62 -3.43 -8.06
CA LEU A 179 -18.09 -2.24 -8.78
C LEU A 179 -17.04 -1.66 -9.72
N ARG A 180 -15.75 -1.74 -9.36
CA ARG A 180 -14.65 -1.16 -10.13
C ARG A 180 -13.46 -2.12 -10.23
N PRO A 181 -13.54 -3.19 -11.05
CA PRO A 181 -12.54 -4.26 -11.07
C PRO A 181 -11.12 -3.79 -11.45
N HIS A 182 -11.00 -2.73 -12.27
CA HIS A 182 -9.74 -2.18 -12.76
C HIS A 182 -9.43 -0.80 -12.12
N GLY A 183 -10.09 -0.48 -11.00
CA GLY A 183 -10.00 0.83 -10.36
C GLY A 183 -8.59 1.25 -9.95
N PRO A 184 -7.81 0.39 -9.26
CA PRO A 184 -6.41 0.68 -8.91
C PRO A 184 -5.53 0.95 -10.14
N GLU A 185 -5.63 0.10 -11.17
CA GLU A 185 -4.87 0.22 -12.41
C GLU A 185 -5.19 1.52 -13.14
N ARG A 186 -6.48 1.85 -13.33
CA ARG A 186 -6.93 3.10 -13.94
C ARG A 186 -6.39 4.35 -13.22
N ARG A 187 -6.38 4.34 -11.88
CA ARG A 187 -5.85 5.47 -11.09
C ARG A 187 -4.34 5.62 -11.25
N ALA A 188 -3.60 4.51 -11.28
CA ALA A 188 -2.16 4.55 -11.46
C ALA A 188 -1.80 5.10 -12.86
N THR A 189 -2.47 4.62 -13.91
CA THR A 189 -2.31 5.15 -15.28
C THR A 189 -2.72 6.62 -15.38
N ALA A 190 -3.84 7.03 -14.77
CA ALA A 190 -4.26 8.43 -14.77
C ALA A 190 -3.21 9.35 -14.10
N ARG A 191 -2.62 8.92 -12.97
CA ARG A 191 -1.54 9.68 -12.31
C ARG A 191 -0.28 9.77 -13.17
N ALA A 192 0.08 8.70 -13.87
CA ALA A 192 1.20 8.72 -14.80
C ALA A 192 0.98 9.72 -15.95
N LEU A 193 -0.22 9.73 -16.55
CA LEU A 193 -0.60 10.70 -17.58
C LEU A 193 -0.61 12.14 -17.06
N ASP A 194 -1.18 12.38 -15.88
CA ASP A 194 -1.20 13.72 -15.26
C ASP A 194 0.23 14.22 -14.97
N ALA A 195 1.12 13.35 -14.49
CA ALA A 195 2.50 13.68 -14.19
C ALA A 195 3.34 13.90 -15.46
N ALA A 196 3.16 13.07 -16.49
CA ALA A 196 3.78 13.27 -17.80
C ALA A 196 3.33 14.58 -18.46
N ALA A 197 2.03 14.90 -18.38
CA ALA A 197 1.50 16.18 -18.87
C ALA A 197 2.11 17.37 -18.11
N ALA A 198 2.29 17.25 -16.79
CA ALA A 198 2.94 18.29 -15.99
C ALA A 198 4.41 18.48 -16.36
N TYR A 199 5.11 17.39 -16.64
CA TYR A 199 6.49 17.43 -17.12
C TYR A 199 6.60 18.04 -18.52
N ALA A 200 5.75 17.64 -19.47
CA ALA A 200 5.75 18.18 -20.84
C ALA A 200 5.55 19.71 -20.87
N ARG A 201 4.70 20.26 -19.99
CA ARG A 201 4.52 21.71 -19.83
C ARG A 201 5.74 22.43 -19.27
N ASN A 202 6.55 21.76 -18.44
CA ASN A 202 7.74 22.37 -17.86
C ASN A 202 8.87 21.34 -17.67
N PRO A 203 9.60 21.00 -18.75
CA PRO A 203 10.62 19.95 -18.73
C PRO A 203 11.85 20.30 -17.87
N ARG A 204 12.07 21.60 -17.59
CA ARG A 204 13.19 22.10 -16.79
C ARG A 204 12.95 22.05 -15.28
N SER A 205 11.77 21.60 -14.84
CA SER A 205 11.43 21.51 -13.43
C SER A 205 12.02 20.26 -12.76
N SER A 206 12.26 20.34 -11.45
CA SER A 206 12.60 19.19 -10.61
C SER A 206 11.51 18.10 -10.57
N ALA A 207 10.38 18.30 -11.27
CA ALA A 207 9.28 17.36 -11.39
C ALA A 207 9.59 16.16 -12.30
N SER A 208 10.72 16.16 -13.03
CA SER A 208 11.15 15.01 -13.85
C SER A 208 11.17 13.70 -13.03
N GLY A 209 11.75 13.72 -11.84
CA GLY A 209 11.80 12.54 -10.96
C GLY A 209 10.41 12.07 -10.52
N THR A 210 9.47 13.00 -10.26
CA THR A 210 8.09 12.65 -9.89
C THR A 210 7.31 12.04 -11.05
N ALA A 211 7.56 12.49 -12.28
CA ALA A 211 6.90 11.97 -13.47
C ALA A 211 7.39 10.57 -13.83
N HIS A 212 8.71 10.35 -13.83
CA HIS A 212 9.30 9.01 -14.00
C HIS A 212 8.83 8.05 -12.89
N ALA A 213 8.76 8.50 -11.64
CA ALA A 213 8.26 7.69 -10.54
C ALA A 213 6.76 7.33 -10.71
N ALA A 214 5.94 8.25 -11.21
CA ALA A 214 4.52 7.99 -11.45
C ALA A 214 4.30 6.97 -12.57
N VAL A 215 5.06 7.10 -13.68
CA VAL A 215 5.05 6.14 -14.78
C VAL A 215 5.53 4.76 -14.31
N GLN A 216 6.65 4.69 -13.58
CA GLN A 216 7.15 3.44 -13.04
C GLN A 216 6.15 2.79 -12.07
N ALA A 217 5.50 3.59 -11.22
CA ALA A 217 4.46 3.11 -10.33
C ALA A 217 3.25 2.54 -11.11
N ALA A 218 2.89 3.14 -12.26
CA ALA A 218 1.85 2.61 -13.13
C ALA A 218 2.23 1.24 -13.72
N TRP A 219 3.46 1.09 -14.22
CA TRP A 219 3.96 -0.21 -14.69
C TRP A 219 3.95 -1.28 -13.60
N GLN A 220 4.50 -0.97 -12.41
CA GLN A 220 4.48 -1.90 -11.29
C GLN A 220 3.05 -2.29 -10.89
N THR A 221 2.10 -1.37 -11.00
CA THR A 221 0.67 -1.65 -10.74
C THR A 221 0.09 -2.58 -11.80
N LEU A 222 0.35 -2.34 -13.09
CA LEU A 222 -0.16 -3.19 -14.18
C LEU A 222 0.45 -4.60 -14.13
N LEU A 223 1.76 -4.71 -13.89
CA LEU A 223 2.46 -5.99 -13.79
C LEU A 223 2.00 -6.82 -12.58
N SER A 224 1.67 -6.18 -11.45
CA SER A 224 1.16 -6.86 -10.27
C SER A 224 -0.32 -7.22 -10.34
N ALA A 225 -1.05 -6.80 -11.38
CA ALA A 225 -2.48 -6.99 -11.51
C ALA A 225 -2.88 -8.43 -11.94
N GLY A 226 -1.96 -9.22 -12.50
CA GLY A 226 -2.17 -10.61 -12.90
C GLY A 226 -2.65 -10.79 -14.35
N LYS A 227 -3.64 -11.69 -14.59
CA LYS A 227 -4.07 -12.14 -15.94
C LYS A 227 -4.24 -11.02 -16.98
N ARG A 228 -3.76 -11.21 -18.21
CA ARG A 228 -3.92 -10.25 -19.30
C ARG A 228 -5.40 -10.08 -19.67
N SER A 229 -5.88 -8.83 -19.79
CA SER A 229 -7.22 -8.48 -20.26
C SER A 229 -7.15 -7.41 -21.35
N GLY A 230 -8.20 -7.27 -22.17
CA GLY A 230 -8.27 -6.21 -23.18
C GLY A 230 -8.11 -4.81 -22.56
N THR A 231 -8.76 -4.57 -21.42
CA THR A 231 -8.64 -3.33 -20.64
C THR A 231 -7.22 -3.08 -20.14
N ARG A 232 -6.49 -4.12 -19.69
CA ARG A 232 -5.10 -3.97 -19.23
C ARG A 232 -4.16 -3.62 -20.39
N ARG A 233 -4.31 -4.26 -21.55
CA ARG A 233 -3.57 -3.88 -22.76
C ARG A 233 -3.82 -2.43 -23.17
N ALA A 234 -5.07 -1.97 -23.07
CA ALA A 234 -5.40 -0.56 -23.32
C ALA A 234 -4.72 0.39 -22.31
N LEU A 235 -4.68 0.02 -21.02
CA LEU A 235 -3.97 0.79 -20.00
C LEU A 235 -2.44 0.79 -20.21
N GLU A 236 -1.85 -0.34 -20.60
CA GLU A 236 -0.43 -0.46 -20.96
C GLU A 236 -0.08 0.50 -22.09
N ARG A 237 -0.88 0.54 -23.17
CA ARG A 237 -0.70 1.52 -24.26
C ARG A 237 -0.75 2.97 -23.79
N LEU A 238 -1.59 3.29 -22.82
CA LEU A 238 -1.65 4.64 -22.24
C LEU A 238 -0.43 4.96 -21.37
N VAL A 239 0.15 3.98 -20.67
CA VAL A 239 1.41 4.17 -19.94
C VAL A 239 2.58 4.34 -20.90
N VAL A 240 2.65 3.56 -21.99
CA VAL A 240 3.64 3.74 -23.06
C VAL A 240 3.56 5.16 -23.64
N ARG A 241 2.36 5.68 -23.88
CA ARG A 241 2.18 7.08 -24.33
C ARG A 241 2.67 8.10 -23.31
N ALA A 242 2.52 7.83 -22.01
CA ALA A 242 3.10 8.67 -20.96
C ALA A 242 4.63 8.62 -20.98
N GLU A 243 5.24 7.45 -21.22
CA GLU A 243 6.70 7.29 -21.39
C GLU A 243 7.23 8.04 -22.60
N VAL A 244 6.58 7.92 -23.75
CA VAL A 244 6.94 8.65 -24.97
C VAL A 244 6.90 10.16 -24.69
N ALA A 245 5.90 10.65 -23.96
CA ALA A 245 5.82 12.04 -23.56
C ALA A 245 6.91 12.49 -22.55
N LEU A 246 7.49 11.56 -21.79
CA LEU A 246 8.66 11.86 -20.96
C LEU A 246 9.96 11.91 -21.79
N ALA A 247 10.08 11.04 -22.79
CA ALA A 247 11.25 10.98 -23.67
C ALA A 247 11.30 12.15 -24.67
N ALA A 248 10.15 12.52 -25.23
CA ALA A 248 9.99 13.60 -26.21
C ALA A 248 8.92 14.61 -25.75
N PRO A 249 9.22 15.43 -24.71
CA PRO A 249 8.23 16.34 -24.14
C PRO A 249 7.80 17.46 -25.09
N ALA A 250 8.62 17.81 -26.09
CA ALA A 250 8.30 18.83 -27.09
C ALA A 250 7.20 18.39 -28.07
N ASP A 251 7.12 17.08 -28.34
CA ASP A 251 6.15 16.49 -29.28
C ASP A 251 4.87 16.02 -28.58
N ALA A 252 4.82 16.12 -27.25
CA ALA A 252 3.70 15.68 -26.45
C ALA A 252 2.63 16.77 -26.34
N ASP A 253 1.36 16.41 -26.56
CA ASP A 253 0.22 17.26 -26.25
C ASP A 253 -0.20 17.09 -24.76
N PRO A 254 0.11 18.07 -23.89
CA PRO A 254 -0.16 17.95 -22.46
C PRO A 254 -1.65 17.98 -22.11
N ASP A 255 -2.50 18.58 -22.94
CA ASP A 255 -3.93 18.70 -22.66
C ASP A 255 -4.66 17.42 -23.07
N ARG A 256 -4.25 16.78 -24.17
CA ARG A 256 -4.71 15.44 -24.54
C ARG A 256 -4.38 14.40 -23.47
N LEU A 257 -3.17 14.47 -22.87
CA LEU A 257 -2.78 13.58 -21.77
C LEU A 257 -3.68 13.79 -20.53
N ARG A 258 -3.97 15.04 -20.15
CA ARG A 258 -4.88 15.36 -19.04
C ARG A 258 -6.32 14.93 -19.30
N THR A 259 -6.80 15.04 -20.54
CA THR A 259 -8.16 14.60 -20.91
C THR A 259 -8.29 13.10 -20.75
N ARG A 260 -7.32 12.33 -21.26
CA ARG A 260 -7.26 10.86 -21.05
C ARG A 260 -7.15 10.49 -19.57
N ALA A 261 -6.36 11.23 -18.79
CA ALA A 261 -6.27 11.01 -17.34
C ALA A 261 -7.63 11.20 -16.64
N ARG A 262 -8.42 12.21 -17.07
CA ARG A 262 -9.78 12.46 -16.56
C ARG A 262 -10.76 11.35 -16.94
N GLU A 263 -10.75 10.88 -18.18
CA GLU A 263 -11.59 9.77 -18.65
C GLU A 263 -11.33 8.48 -17.84
N LEU A 264 -10.07 8.22 -17.49
CA LEU A 264 -9.70 7.06 -16.67
C LEU A 264 -10.23 7.12 -15.23
N ARG A 265 -10.60 8.30 -14.70
CA ARG A 265 -11.16 8.41 -13.33
C ARG A 265 -12.61 7.90 -13.24
N GLY A 266 -13.31 7.83 -14.37
CA GLY A 266 -14.69 7.33 -14.46
C GLY A 266 -14.83 5.81 -14.36
N THR A 267 -16.01 5.30 -14.70
CA THR A 267 -16.30 3.86 -14.87
C THR A 267 -16.46 3.46 -16.33
N ALA A 268 -16.48 4.43 -17.26
CA ALA A 268 -16.58 4.20 -18.70
C ALA A 268 -15.51 3.21 -19.20
N PRO A 269 -15.79 2.46 -20.29
CA PRO A 269 -14.80 1.61 -20.95
C PRO A 269 -13.50 2.38 -21.19
N VAL A 270 -12.36 1.73 -20.98
CA VAL A 270 -11.07 2.37 -21.27
C VAL A 270 -11.00 2.59 -22.79
N PRO A 271 -10.74 3.83 -23.25
CA PRO A 271 -10.65 4.11 -24.68
C PRO A 271 -9.64 3.16 -25.32
N GLN A 272 -10.11 2.34 -26.26
CA GLN A 272 -9.20 1.62 -27.12
C GLN A 272 -8.58 2.67 -28.03
N ALA A 273 -7.26 2.85 -27.95
CA ALA A 273 -6.57 3.43 -29.09
C ALA A 273 -6.96 2.58 -30.31
N PRO A 274 -7.38 3.19 -31.44
CA PRO A 274 -7.43 2.44 -32.69
C PRO A 274 -6.06 1.79 -32.86
N ASP A 275 -6.04 0.51 -33.23
CA ASP A 275 -4.81 -0.11 -33.73
C ASP A 275 -4.35 0.76 -34.91
N ASP A 276 -3.06 1.04 -34.98
CA ASP A 276 -2.45 1.93 -35.96
C ASP A 276 -2.76 1.47 -37.39
N ASP A 277 -3.80 2.04 -38.01
CA ASP A 277 -3.93 2.19 -39.46
C ASP A 277 -3.34 3.55 -39.83
N GLU A 278 -2.01 3.65 -39.83
CA GLU A 278 -1.25 4.55 -40.71
C GLU A 278 0.23 4.16 -40.62
N ILE A 279 0.64 3.32 -41.57
CA ILE A 279 2.03 3.17 -42.03
C ILE A 279 2.30 4.31 -43.01
#